data_AF-A0A3D0WEM5-F1
#
_entry.id   AF-A0A3D0WEM5-F1
#
_cell.length_a   1.000
_cell.length_b   1.000
_cell.length_c   1.000
_cell.angle_alpha   90.00
_cell.angle_beta   90.00
_cell.angle_gamma   90.00
#
_symmetry.space_group_name_H-M   'P 1'
#
loop_
_entity.id
_entity.type
_entity.pdbx_description
1 polymer ?
#
loop_
_entity_poly.entity_id
_entity_poly.type
_entity_poly.pdbx_seq_one_letter_code
_entity_poly.pdbx_strand_id
1 'polypeptide(L)' 'MTRILLIEDDDGTADEILLELAASGYEAERAGNLSIAGERARAAAFDLLILDRQLPDGEGLALLADLRAEGRRTPA' A
#
# COMPACT_ATOMS: atom_id res chain seq x y z
N MET A 1 -7.32 13.22 8.60
CA MET A 1 -7.94 11.97 8.16
C MET A 1 -6.80 11.02 7.85
N THR A 2 -6.80 9.80 8.38
CA THR A 2 -5.70 8.86 8.17
C THR A 2 -5.71 8.38 6.72
N ARG A 3 -4.57 8.49 6.03
CA ARG A 3 -4.41 8.09 4.62
C ARG A 3 -3.64 6.78 4.52
N ILE A 4 -4.20 5.81 3.80
CA ILE A 4 -3.68 4.44 3.70
C ILE A 4 -3.35 4.14 2.23
N LEU A 5 -2.20 3.53 1.99
CA LEU A 5 -1.88 2.93 0.69
C LEU A 5 -2.09 1.42 0.80
N LEU A 6 -3.09 0.90 0.10
CA LEU A 6 -3.32 -0.53 -0.07
C LEU A 6 -2.54 -1.03 -1.30
N ILE A 7 -1.75 -2.07 -1.13
CA ILE A 7 -0.93 -2.69 -2.18
C ILE A 7 -1.42 -4.13 -2.34
N GLU A 8 -2.27 -4.34 -3.35
CA GLU A 8 -3.07 -5.55 -3.57
C GLU A 8 -3.43 -5.64 -5.06
N ASP A 9 -3.09 -6.75 -5.73
CA ASP A 9 -3.35 -6.97 -7.14
C ASP A 9 -4.69 -7.64 -7.43
N ASP A 10 -5.25 -8.38 -6.47
CA ASP A 10 -6.59 -8.96 -6.63
C ASP A 10 -7.68 -7.91 -6.48
N ASP A 11 -8.48 -7.72 -7.54
CA ASP A 11 -9.53 -6.69 -7.58
C ASP A 11 -10.60 -6.92 -6.50
N GLY A 12 -11.01 -8.18 -6.28
CA GLY A 12 -12.06 -8.51 -5.32
C GLY A 12 -11.63 -8.21 -3.88
N THR A 13 -10.44 -8.70 -3.51
CA THR A 13 -9.83 -8.47 -2.20
C THR A 13 -9.60 -6.99 -1.96
N ALA A 14 -9.08 -6.27 -2.96
CA ALA A 14 -8.83 -4.85 -2.82
C ALA A 14 -10.11 -4.04 -2.61
N ASP A 15 -11.17 -4.33 -3.39
CA ASP A 15 -12.45 -3.63 -3.28
C ASP A 15 -13.11 -3.86 -1.91
N GLU A 16 -13.04 -5.09 -1.37
CA GLU A 16 -13.52 -5.40 -0.02
C GLU A 16 -12.79 -4.60 1.06
N ILE A 17 -11.45 -4.55 0.99
CA ILE A 17 -10.63 -3.81 1.96
C ILE A 17 -10.90 -2.30 1.86
N LEU A 18 -10.95 -1.74 0.64
CA LEU A 18 -11.22 -0.32 0.44
C LEU A 18 -12.59 0.08 0.98
N LEU A 19 -13.60 -0.77 0.78
CA LEU A 19 -14.95 -0.53 1.29
C LEU A 19 -14.97 -0.47 2.82
N GLU A 20 -14.31 -1.41 3.49
CA GLU A 20 -14.24 -1.47 4.96
C GLU A 20 -13.44 -0.28 5.55
N LEU A 21 -12.32 0.08 4.92
CA LEU A 21 -11.52 1.25 5.31
C LEU A 21 -12.33 2.54 5.18
N ALA A 22 -13.07 2.70 4.09
CA ALA A 22 -13.94 3.85 3.87
C ALA A 22 -15.09 3.90 4.88
N ALA A 23 -15.73 2.76 5.17
CA ALA A 23 -16.77 2.64 6.19
C ALA A 23 -16.25 3.00 7.60
N SER A 24 -14.98 2.72 7.85
CA SER A 24 -14.26 3.09 9.07
C SER A 24 -13.77 4.55 9.11
N GLY A 25 -14.03 5.35 8.06
CA GLY A 25 -13.67 6.77 7.98
C GLY A 25 -12.23 7.05 7.58
N TYR A 26 -11.53 6.06 7.01
CA TYR A 26 -10.19 6.22 6.45
C TYR A 26 -10.24 6.61 4.97
N GLU A 27 -9.21 7.31 4.52
CA GLU A 27 -8.99 7.56 3.09
C GLU A 27 -7.96 6.55 2.61
N ALA A 28 -8.30 5.77 1.58
CA ALA A 28 -7.42 4.72 1.08
C ALA A 28 -7.25 4.82 -0.44
N GLU A 29 -6.03 4.57 -0.90
CA GLU A 29 -5.69 4.46 -2.31
C GLU A 29 -5.08 3.09 -2.59
N ARG A 30 -5.41 2.50 -3.75
CA ARG A 30 -4.88 1.20 -4.18
C ARG A 30 -3.73 1.33 -5.17
N ALA A 31 -2.72 0.47 -5.02
CA ALA A 31 -1.72 0.15 -6.02
C ALA A 31 -1.74 -1.38 -6.29
N GLY A 32 -1.88 -1.79 -7.55
CA GLY A 32 -1.97 -3.22 -7.93
C GLY A 32 -0.63 -3.89 -8.26
N ASN A 33 0.49 -3.22 -8.05
CA ASN A 33 1.83 -3.76 -8.28
C ASN A 33 2.90 -2.94 -7.54
N LEU A 34 4.10 -3.49 -7.42
CA LEU A 34 5.22 -2.88 -6.71
C LEU A 34 5.69 -1.58 -7.37
N SER A 35 5.67 -1.51 -8.70
CA SER A 35 6.07 -0.29 -9.43
C SER A 35 5.22 0.91 -9.02
N ILE A 36 3.89 0.81 -9.11
CA ILE A 36 2.96 1.88 -8.74
C ILE A 36 3.01 2.13 -7.24
N ALA A 37 3.09 1.07 -6.42
CA ALA A 37 3.16 1.20 -4.97
C ALA A 37 4.40 1.99 -4.54
N GLY A 38 5.55 1.68 -5.13
CA GLY A 38 6.81 2.36 -4.86
C GLY A 38 6.81 3.82 -5.30
N GLU A 39 6.20 4.16 -6.44
CA GLU A 39 6.03 5.55 -6.86
C GLU A 39 5.16 6.32 -5.86
N ARG A 40 4.01 5.77 -5.48
CA ARG A 40 3.05 6.44 -4.58
C ARG A 40 3.59 6.57 -3.16
N ALA A 41 4.16 5.50 -2.60
CA ALA A 41 4.79 5.52 -1.28
C ALA A 41 5.96 6.51 -1.21
N ARG A 42 6.56 6.85 -2.38
CA ARG A 42 7.61 7.86 -2.47
C ARG A 42 7.10 9.28 -2.61
N ALA A 43 6.03 9.47 -3.38
CA ALA A 43 5.49 10.77 -3.75
C ALA A 43 4.58 11.39 -2.69
N ALA A 44 3.85 10.58 -1.92
CA ALA A 44 2.87 11.05 -0.95
C ALA A 44 3.19 10.58 0.48
N ALA A 45 2.73 11.36 1.47
CA ALA A 45 2.71 10.96 2.86
C ALA A 45 1.45 10.12 3.12
N PHE A 46 1.65 8.83 3.35
CA PHE A 46 0.66 7.92 3.91
C PHE A 46 0.98 7.66 5.39
N ASP A 47 -0.05 7.42 6.18
CA ASP A 47 0.06 7.10 7.61
C ASP A 47 0.25 5.59 7.85
N LEU A 48 -0.20 4.76 6.90
CA LEU A 48 -0.10 3.29 6.93
C LEU A 48 0.00 2.75 5.50
N LEU A 49 0.81 1.72 5.32
CA LEU A 49 0.80 0.87 4.14
C LEU A 49 0.13 -0.46 4.52
N ILE A 50 -0.72 -1.01 3.66
CA ILE A 50 -1.21 -2.39 3.74
C ILE A 50 -0.67 -3.10 2.50
N LEU A 51 0.00 -4.23 2.69
CA LEU A 51 0.86 -4.80 1.66
C LEU A 51 0.64 -6.31 1.53
N ASP A 52 0.23 -6.76 0.34
CA ASP A 52 0.34 -8.17 -0.03
C ASP A 52 1.82 -8.56 -0.18
N ARG A 53 2.13 -9.77 0.28
CA ARG A 53 3.42 -10.41 0.12
C ARG A 53 3.72 -10.76 -1.32
N GLN A 54 2.77 -11.26 -2.11
CA GLN A 54 3.02 -11.72 -3.48
C GLN A 54 2.24 -10.86 -4.46
N LEU A 55 2.96 -10.16 -5.34
CA LEU A 55 2.40 -9.30 -6.37
C LEU A 55 2.92 -9.74 -7.75
N PRO A 56 2.26 -9.31 -8.86
CA PRO A 56 2.60 -9.76 -10.21
C PRO A 56 4.05 -9.44 -10.62
N ASP A 57 4.65 -8.42 -10.03
CA ASP A 57 6.00 -7.92 -10.32
C ASP A 57 7.01 -8.17 -9.19
N GLY A 58 6.65 -8.94 -8.15
CA GLY A 58 7.60 -9.41 -7.15
C GLY A 58 7.04 -9.60 -5.73
N GLU A 59 7.94 -9.61 -4.75
CA GLU A 59 7.57 -9.77 -3.33
C GLU A 59 7.43 -8.41 -2.65
N GLY A 60 6.28 -8.14 -2.02
CA GLY A 60 6.01 -6.91 -1.28
C GLY A 60 7.06 -6.56 -0.23
N LEU A 61 7.59 -7.58 0.46
CA LEU A 61 8.63 -7.38 1.46
C LEU A 61 9.93 -6.79 0.89
N ALA A 62 10.22 -7.00 -0.39
CA ALA A 62 11.36 -6.35 -1.05
C ALA A 62 11.14 -4.85 -1.17
N LEU A 63 9.95 -4.41 -1.61
CA LEU A 63 9.59 -2.99 -1.62
C LEU A 63 9.64 -2.39 -0.21
N LEU A 64 9.13 -3.09 0.79
CA LEU A 64 9.21 -2.62 2.18
C LEU A 64 10.67 -2.44 2.64
N ALA A 65 11.55 -3.40 2.33
CA ALA A 65 12.96 -3.29 2.64
C ALA A 65 13.61 -2.08 1.95
N ASP A 66 13.32 -1.84 0.67
CA ASP A 66 13.81 -0.68 -0.08
C ASP A 66 13.35 0.64 0.54
N LEU A 67 12.06 0.76 0.85
CA LEU A 67 11.51 1.96 1.51
C LEU A 67 12.19 2.20 2.87
N ARG A 68 12.49 1.15 3.64
CA ARG A 68 13.20 1.27 4.93
C ARG A 68 14.65 1.68 4.74
N ALA A 69 15.33 1.20 3.69
CA ALA A 69 16.69 1.60 3.33
C ALA A 69 16.75 3.08 2.90
N GLU A 70 15.71 3.59 2.26
CA GLU A 70 15.51 5.01 1.94
C GLU A 70 15.17 5.87 3.17
N GLY A 71 15.07 5.28 4.36
CA GLY A 71 14.74 5.97 5.59
C GLY A 71 13.25 6.24 5.79
N ARG A 72 12.37 5.70 4.95
CA ARG A 72 10.91 5.82 5.11
C ARG A 72 10.43 4.91 6.23
N ARG A 73 9.72 5.50 7.19
CA ARG A 73 9.29 4.82 8.43
C ARG A 73 7.77 4.69 8.57
N THR A 74 7.01 5.01 7.54
CA THR A 74 5.57 4.75 7.51
C THR A 74 5.30 3.29 7.90
N PRO A 75 4.48 3.02 8.93
CA PRO A 75 4.08 1.67 9.31
C PRO A 75 3.55 0.87 8.12
N ALA A 76 3.87 -0.42 8.09
CA ALA A 76 3.47 -1.39 7.08
C ALA A 76 3.27 -2.75 7.75
#